data_AF-A0A1F6REI8-F1
#
_entry.id   AF-A0A1F6REI8-F1
#
_cell.length_a   1.000
_cell.length_b   1.000
_cell.length_c   1.000
_cell.angle_alpha   90.00
_cell.angle_beta   90.00
_cell.angle_gamma   90.00
#
_symmetry.space_group_name_H-M   'P 1'
#
loop_
_entity.id
_entity.type
_entity.pdbx_description
1 polymer ?
#
loop_
_entity_poly.entity_id
_entity_poly.type
_entity_poly.pdbx_seq_one_letter_code
_entity_poly.pdbx_strand_id
1 'polypeptide(L)'
;MSVYVLGWSQPNGKVAILCRSGGSNPGPAFCQTRKEAILLRTKLANDPRGKQNNKAREIIKRLLIYMYMGEETIMWRPGDLWVYLDQKKLILLEHAKFS
;
A
#
# COMPACT_ATOMS: atom_id res chain seq x y z
N MET A 1 18.41 -3.44 1.30
CA MET A 1 17.41 -3.38 2.39
C MET A 1 16.05 -3.63 1.77
N SER A 2 15.27 -4.59 2.28
CA SER A 2 13.97 -4.94 1.68
C SER A 2 12.89 -3.99 2.19
N VAL A 3 12.17 -3.34 1.29
CA VAL A 3 11.08 -2.42 1.63
C VAL A 3 9.75 -3.04 1.21
N TYR A 4 8.75 -2.97 2.08
CA TYR A 4 7.43 -3.54 1.86
C TYR A 4 6.40 -2.42 1.77
N VAL A 5 5.39 -2.62 0.91
CA VAL A 5 4.34 -1.63 0.66
C VAL A 5 2.98 -2.31 0.51
N LEU A 6 1.92 -1.58 0.82
CA LEU A 6 0.55 -1.97 0.49
C LEU A 6 0.18 -1.40 -0.86
N GLY A 7 -0.35 -2.26 -1.75
CA GLY A 7 -0.70 -1.85 -3.09
C GLY A 7 -1.95 -2.52 -3.64
N TRP A 8 -2.50 -1.91 -4.68
CA TRP A 8 -3.61 -2.44 -5.46
C TRP A 8 -3.27 -2.44 -6.96
N SER A 9 -3.23 -3.62 -7.56
CA SER A 9 -2.99 -3.79 -8.99
C SER A 9 -4.07 -3.10 -9.82
N GLN A 10 -3.65 -2.38 -10.86
CA GLN A 10 -4.52 -1.64 -11.78
C GLN A 10 -4.56 -2.32 -13.15
N PRO A 11 -5.66 -2.18 -13.92
CA PRO A 11 -5.78 -2.77 -15.26
C PRO A 11 -4.71 -2.32 -16.26
N ASN A 12 -4.08 -1.16 -16.03
CA ASN A 12 -3.03 -0.61 -16.88
C ASN A 12 -1.62 -1.17 -16.59
N GLY A 13 -1.51 -2.23 -15.79
CA GLY A 13 -0.22 -2.86 -15.44
C GLY A 13 0.59 -2.11 -14.37
N LYS A 14 0.03 -1.04 -13.79
CA LYS A 14 0.61 -0.34 -12.65
C LYS A 14 0.04 -0.89 -11.34
N VAL A 15 0.75 -0.64 -10.25
CA VAL A 15 0.28 -0.88 -8.89
C VAL A 15 0.14 0.47 -8.19
N ALA A 16 -1.05 0.75 -7.69
CA ALA A 16 -1.31 1.90 -6.83
C ALA A 16 -0.83 1.58 -5.41
N ILE A 17 0.23 2.22 -4.96
CA ILE A 17 0.83 2.08 -3.63
C ILE A 17 0.22 3.10 -2.69
N LEU A 18 -0.15 2.64 -1.49
CA LEU A 18 -0.75 3.47 -0.47
C LEU A 18 0.26 4.50 0.08
N CYS A 19 -0.19 5.74 0.21
CA CYS A 19 0.57 6.82 0.84
C CYS A 19 -0.03 7.27 2.17
N ARG A 20 0.84 7.78 3.04
CA ARG A 20 0.50 8.59 4.21
C ARG A 20 0.35 10.02 3.72
N SER A 21 -0.88 10.52 3.66
CA SER A 21 -1.19 11.87 3.19
C SER A 21 -0.84 12.98 4.19
N GLY A 22 -0.43 12.64 5.42
CA GLY A 22 -0.04 13.59 6.45
C GLY A 22 0.71 12.96 7.63
N GLY A 23 0.97 13.75 8.66
CA GLY A 23 1.76 13.35 9.83
C GLY A 23 3.26 13.65 9.66
N SER A 24 4.09 13.08 10.54
CA SER A 24 5.54 13.33 10.57
C SER A 24 6.33 12.62 9.45
N ASN A 25 5.70 11.70 8.73
CA ASN A 25 6.35 10.94 7.65
C ASN A 25 5.38 10.72 6.47
N PRO A 26 5.08 11.79 5.70
CA PRO A 26 4.24 11.70 4.50
C PRO A 26 4.94 10.95 3.36
N GLY A 27 4.15 10.46 2.40
CA GLY A 27 4.64 9.70 1.25
C GLY A 27 4.28 8.22 1.29
N PRO A 28 4.91 7.35 0.47
CA PRO A 28 4.60 5.93 0.42
C PRO A 28 4.65 5.29 1.81
N ALA A 29 3.65 4.48 2.14
CA ALA A 29 3.54 3.83 3.43
C ALA A 29 4.53 2.65 3.54
N PHE A 30 5.82 2.97 3.57
CA PHE A 30 6.89 1.99 3.67
C PHE A 30 6.87 1.24 5.00
N CYS A 31 7.10 -0.06 4.89
CA CYS A 31 7.29 -0.98 6.00
C CYS A 31 8.66 -1.65 5.83
N GLN A 32 9.40 -1.81 6.91
CA GLN A 32 10.72 -2.44 6.91
C GLN A 32 10.61 -3.97 6.94
N THR A 33 9.47 -4.48 7.42
CA THR A 33 9.20 -5.92 7.47
C THR A 33 7.83 -6.26 6.88
N ARG A 34 7.69 -7.49 6.39
CA ARG A 34 6.38 -8.04 5.98
C ARG A 34 5.35 -7.98 7.12
N LYS A 35 5.78 -8.25 8.36
CA LYS A 35 4.92 -8.21 9.55
C LYS A 35 4.34 -6.81 9.78
N GLU A 36 5.14 -5.77 9.61
CA GLU A 36 4.67 -4.37 9.67
C GLU A 36 3.61 -4.08 8.60
N ALA A 37 3.82 -4.56 7.36
CA ALA A 37 2.84 -4.38 6.29
C ALA A 37 1.51 -5.07 6.60
N ILE A 38 1.55 -6.30 7.14
CA ILE A 38 0.35 -7.02 7.61
C ILE A 38 -0.35 -6.22 8.71
N LEU A 39 0.39 -5.78 9.73
CA LEU A 39 -0.16 -5.01 10.84
C LEU A 39 -0.78 -3.69 10.36
N LEU A 40 -0.14 -3.00 9.42
CA LEU A 40 -0.67 -1.78 8.82
C LEU A 40 -1.99 -2.05 8.08
N ARG A 41 -2.04 -3.09 7.23
CA ARG A 41 -3.28 -3.48 6.53
C ARG A 41 -4.41 -3.77 7.53
N THR A 42 -4.12 -4.55 8.57
CA THR A 42 -5.10 -4.89 9.61
C THR A 42 -5.57 -3.66 10.38
N LYS A 43 -4.66 -2.73 10.74
CA LYS A 43 -5.01 -1.47 11.40
C LYS A 43 -5.94 -0.63 10.53
N LEU A 44 -5.61 -0.46 9.24
CA LEU A 44 -6.42 0.31 8.30
C LEU A 44 -7.80 -0.32 8.06
N ALA A 45 -7.88 -1.64 7.93
CA ALA A 45 -9.14 -2.35 7.69
C ALA A 45 -10.14 -2.24 8.86
N ASN A 46 -9.61 -1.98 10.06
CA ASN A 46 -10.35 -1.82 11.31
C ASN A 46 -10.41 -0.36 11.80
N ASP A 47 -9.91 0.61 11.02
CA ASP A 47 -9.90 2.01 11.43
C ASP A 47 -11.34 2.52 11.58
N PRO A 48 -11.73 3.03 12.77
CA PRO A 48 -13.08 3.50 13.02
C PRO A 48 -13.49 4.68 12.12
N ARG A 49 -12.53 5.48 11.62
CA ARG A 49 -12.80 6.56 10.65
C ARG A 49 -13.28 6.01 9.32
N GLY A 50 -12.84 4.80 8.95
CA GLY A 50 -13.29 4.07 7.77
C GLY A 50 -14.71 3.50 7.89
N LYS A 51 -15.31 3.47 9.10
CA LYS A 51 -16.68 2.96 9.30
C LYS A 51 -17.73 3.77 8.52
N GLN A 52 -17.47 5.05 8.28
CA GLN A 52 -18.38 5.92 7.53
C GLN A 52 -18.19 5.81 6.01
N ASN A 53 -17.13 5.13 5.53
CA ASN A 53 -16.83 4.98 4.11
C ASN A 53 -16.59 3.52 3.74
N ASN A 54 -17.69 2.80 3.48
CA ASN A 54 -17.66 1.38 3.08
C ASN A 54 -16.78 1.12 1.85
N LYS A 55 -16.76 2.05 0.88
CA LYS A 55 -15.94 1.91 -0.33
C LYS A 55 -14.45 1.94 -0.02
N ALA A 56 -14.01 2.88 0.82
CA ALA A 56 -12.61 2.95 1.25
C ALA A 56 -12.20 1.68 2.04
N ARG A 57 -13.10 1.18 2.89
CA ARG A 57 -12.86 -0.06 3.65
C ARG A 57 -12.68 -1.27 2.74
N GLU A 58 -13.52 -1.42 1.71
CA GLU A 58 -13.38 -2.52 0.74
C GLU A 58 -12.10 -2.43 -0.08
N ILE A 59 -11.66 -1.22 -0.45
CA ILE A 59 -10.36 -1.01 -1.10
C ILE A 59 -9.23 -1.44 -0.17
N ILE A 60 -9.25 -1.00 1.09
CA ILE A 60 -8.20 -1.33 2.07
C ILE A 60 -8.11 -2.84 2.31
N LYS A 61 -9.24 -3.54 2.44
CA LYS A 61 -9.25 -5.01 2.59
C LYS A 61 -8.57 -5.69 1.40
N ARG A 62 -8.78 -5.19 0.18
CA ARG A 62 -8.21 -5.75 -1.05
C ARG A 62 -6.73 -5.42 -1.25
N LEU A 63 -6.11 -4.63 -0.37
CA LEU A 63 -4.69 -4.31 -0.48
C LEU A 63 -3.81 -5.55 -0.31
N LEU A 64 -2.89 -5.71 -1.24
CA LEU A 64 -1.90 -6.77 -1.24
C LEU A 64 -0.56 -6.22 -0.76
N ILE A 65 0.30 -7.12 -0.29
CA ILE A 65 1.63 -6.77 0.18
C ILE A 65 2.62 -7.03 -0.95
N TYR A 66 3.36 -6.00 -1.32
CA TYR A 66 4.44 -6.08 -2.30
C TYR A 66 5.77 -5.80 -1.63
N MET A 67 6.83 -6.45 -2.12
CA MET A 67 8.21 -6.06 -1.88
C MET A 67 8.65 -5.11 -2.99
N TYR A 68 9.14 -3.94 -2.62
CA TYR A 68 9.75 -2.99 -3.54
C TYR A 68 11.18 -3.41 -3.86
N MET A 69 11.46 -3.58 -5.16
CA MET A 69 12.75 -4.05 -5.69
C MET A 69 13.55 -2.92 -6.34
N GLY A 70 12.98 -1.72 -6.46
CA GLY A 70 13.65 -0.61 -7.12
C GLY A 70 14.68 0.06 -6.22
N GLU A 71 15.80 0.46 -6.82
CA GLU A 71 16.77 1.37 -6.20
C GLU A 71 16.35 2.84 -6.38
N GLU A 72 15.39 3.09 -7.28
CA GLU A 72 14.89 4.43 -7.57
C GLU A 72 14.02 4.98 -6.43
N THR A 73 14.07 6.30 -6.27
CA THR A 73 13.17 7.00 -5.36
C THR A 73 11.76 7.01 -5.96
N ILE A 74 10.77 6.59 -5.18
CA ILE A 74 9.37 6.73 -5.57
C ILE A 74 9.02 8.22 -5.54
N MET A 75 8.64 8.77 -6.68
CA MET A 75 8.19 10.17 -6.77
C MET A 75 6.76 10.30 -6.25
N TRP A 76 6.54 11.26 -5.34
CA TRP A 76 5.23 11.54 -4.73
C TRP A 76 5.14 13.02 -4.36
N ARG A 77 3.92 13.52 -4.14
CA ARG A 77 3.64 14.91 -3.74
C ARG A 77 2.90 14.94 -2.40
N PRO A 78 3.10 15.99 -1.58
CA PRO A 78 2.30 16.19 -0.37
C PRO A 78 0.80 16.13 -0.67
N GLY A 79 0.08 15.32 0.10
CA GLY A 79 -1.36 15.08 -0.08
C GLY A 79 -1.72 13.89 -0.96
N ASP A 80 -0.76 13.28 -1.68
CA ASP A 80 -1.02 12.07 -2.45
C ASP A 80 -1.51 10.93 -1.53
N LEU A 81 -2.61 10.29 -1.92
CA LEU A 81 -3.13 9.08 -1.28
C LEU A 81 -2.57 7.81 -1.93
N TRP A 82 -2.22 7.91 -3.21
CA TRP A 82 -1.72 6.82 -4.04
C TRP A 82 -0.56 7.30 -4.89
N VAL A 83 0.45 6.45 -5.02
CA VAL A 83 1.51 6.60 -6.02
C VAL A 83 1.54 5.38 -6.91
N TYR A 84 1.84 5.54 -8.19
CA TYR A 84 1.70 4.46 -9.17
C TYR A 84 3.07 4.00 -9.62
N LEU A 85 3.34 2.71 -9.45
CA LEU A 85 4.58 2.08 -9.91
C LEU A 85 4.30 1.01 -10.96
N ASP A 86 5.27 0.77 -11.84
CA ASP A 86 5.20 -0.38 -12.73
C ASP A 86 5.33 -1.68 -11.93
N GLN A 87 4.52 -2.68 -12.26
CA GLN A 87 4.53 -3.97 -11.58
C GLN A 87 5.91 -4.67 -11.62
N LYS A 88 6.73 -4.43 -12.65
CA LYS A 88 8.10 -4.95 -12.76
C LYS A 88 9.03 -4.52 -11.61
N LYS A 89 8.69 -3.43 -10.89
CA LYS A 89 9.46 -2.92 -9.74
C LYS A 89 9.01 -3.55 -8.41
N LEU A 90 8.04 -4.45 -8.44
CA LEU A 90 7.36 -4.99 -7.28
C LEU A 90 7.25 -6.51 -7.36
N ILE A 91 7.55 -7.19 -6.26
CA ILE A 91 7.27 -8.62 -6.10
C ILE A 91 6.05 -8.76 -5.20
N LEU A 92 5.00 -9.38 -5.72
CA LEU A 92 3.80 -9.67 -4.95
C LEU A 92 4.09 -10.80 -3.96
N LEU A 93 3.89 -10.54 -2.66
CA LEU A 93 4.20 -11.51 -1.60
C LEU A 93 2.97 -12.26 -1.07
N GLU A 94 1.77 -11.71 -1.26
CA GLU A 94 0.51 -12.37 -0.90
C GLU A 94 -0.51 -12.16 -2.01
N HIS A 95 -1.01 -13.26 -2.58
CA HIS A 95 -2.38 -13.28 -3.09
C HIS A 95 -3.28 -13.42 -1.86
N ALA A 96 -4.15 -12.45 -1.62
CA ALA A 96 -5.14 -12.60 -0.57
C ALA A 96 -6.04 -13.80 -0.91
N LYS A 97 -5.82 -14.93 -0.24
CA LYS A 97 -6.84 -15.97 -0.13
C LYS A 97 -7.91 -15.42 0.81
N PHE A 98 -8.86 -14.70 0.24
CA PHE A 98 -10.16 -14.52 0.88
C PHE A 98 -10.93 -15.83 0.66
N SER A 99 -10.75 -16.77 1.58
CA SER A 99 -11.66 -17.90 1.79
C SER A 99 -12.82 -17.45 2.68
#